data_AF-A0A416XKF4-F1
#
_entry.id   AF-A0A416XKF4-F1
#
_cell.length_a   1.000
_cell.length_b   1.000
_cell.length_c   1.000
_cell.angle_alpha   90.00
_cell.angle_beta   90.00
_cell.angle_gamma   90.00
#
_symmetry.space_group_name_H-M   'P 1'
#
loop_
_entity.id
_entity.type
_entity.pdbx_description
1 polymer ?
#
loop_
_entity_poly.entity_id
_entity_poly.type
_entity_poly.pdbx_seq_one_letter_code
_entity_poly.pdbx_strand_id
1 'polypeptide(L)'
;MDNRNITSDLQFRKAEETDIERIWVIIGQAKEQMCRLNSHQWDESYPALETIDQDIKTGNGYVFCKENKVVAYGVISFDEEPVYKEIDGKWTNELPYMIVHRLAIADEMKRQGIAKRFMLEAEKVSRRKGIYNFRVDTNYDNEYMLHLIDSLGFEYTGEVCYRGNNTRKAFEKCIYPHVSSFGVPGYTIREAIYEDAEVIYNAIDKNRDDLRTWLPFVDSLKSIADEQSFLESSLKVPYEERDIVYIIEKGKSICGLIGFHFSDRANYRTEIGYWLLPEYRGKGIVTRAVHHLCLLAFFEKGFNRIQIRCAVGNAASNAIPQRLGFTQEGTERDGELLITGEYTDINVYSILKKEIAE
;
A
#
# COMPACT_ATOMS: atom_id res chain seq x y z
N MET A 1 -16.35 -23.74 24.86
CA MET A 1 -16.11 -22.50 25.63
C MET A 1 -15.44 -21.51 24.70
N ASP A 2 -16.06 -20.35 24.53
CA ASP A 2 -15.76 -19.34 23.51
C ASP A 2 -14.35 -18.74 23.67
N ASN A 3 -13.51 -18.86 22.64
CA ASN A 3 -12.15 -18.29 22.59
C ASN A 3 -12.14 -16.78 22.28
N ARG A 4 -13.28 -16.10 22.49
CA ARG A 4 -13.55 -14.72 22.04
C ARG A 4 -13.30 -13.61 23.08
N ASN A 5 -12.97 -13.96 24.33
CA ASN A 5 -12.89 -12.98 25.43
C ASN A 5 -11.50 -12.72 26.03
N ILE A 6 -10.42 -13.36 25.55
CA ILE A 6 -9.06 -13.12 26.10
C ILE A 6 -8.34 -11.95 25.37
N THR A 7 -8.87 -11.52 24.22
CA THR A 7 -8.15 -10.72 23.21
C THR A 7 -8.64 -9.28 23.03
N SER A 8 -9.70 -8.84 23.71
CA SER A 8 -10.18 -7.45 23.61
C SER A 8 -9.23 -6.41 24.24
N ASP A 9 -8.38 -6.82 25.17
CA ASP A 9 -7.50 -5.93 25.95
C ASP A 9 -6.03 -5.87 25.47
N LEU A 10 -5.75 -6.34 24.25
CA LEU A 10 -4.41 -6.24 23.67
C LEU A 10 -4.22 -4.92 22.93
N GLN A 11 -3.34 -4.07 23.46
CA GLN A 11 -2.93 -2.81 22.84
C GLN A 11 -1.67 -3.02 22.00
N PHE A 12 -1.71 -2.67 20.72
CA PHE A 12 -0.54 -2.63 19.84
C PHE A 12 0.02 -1.21 19.80
N ARG A 13 1.30 -1.03 20.10
CA ARG A 13 1.98 0.28 20.03
C ARG A 13 3.47 0.13 19.72
N LYS A 14 4.12 1.25 19.41
CA LYS A 14 5.58 1.31 19.40
C LYS A 14 6.12 0.98 20.81
N ALA A 15 7.25 0.29 20.84
CA ALA A 15 8.00 0.03 22.06
C ALA A 15 8.62 1.33 22.58
N GLU A 16 8.69 1.46 23.90
CA GLU A 16 9.30 2.58 24.61
C GLU A 16 10.49 2.07 25.45
N GLU A 17 11.39 2.96 25.87
CA GLU A 17 12.57 2.58 26.69
C GLU A 17 12.16 1.86 27.99
N THR A 18 11.01 2.21 28.55
CA THR A 18 10.41 1.59 29.74
C THR A 18 10.02 0.12 29.52
N ASP A 19 9.89 -0.34 28.28
CA ASP A 19 9.55 -1.72 27.95
C ASP A 19 10.77 -2.65 27.91
N ILE A 20 12.00 -2.11 27.85
CA ILE A 20 13.24 -2.85 27.56
C ILE A 20 13.42 -4.05 28.49
N GLU A 21 13.26 -3.85 29.79
CA GLU A 21 13.44 -4.94 30.77
C GLU A 21 12.50 -6.11 30.49
N ARG A 22 11.23 -5.81 30.17
CA ARG A 22 10.24 -6.84 29.89
C ARG A 22 10.47 -7.49 28.53
N ILE A 23 10.84 -6.72 27.51
CA ILE A 23 11.21 -7.24 26.19
C ILE A 23 12.38 -8.21 26.33
N TRP A 24 13.40 -7.85 27.11
CA TRP A 24 14.58 -8.69 27.34
C TRP A 24 14.21 -10.05 27.94
N VAL A 25 13.29 -10.08 28.92
CA VAL A 25 12.78 -11.35 29.46
C VAL A 25 12.10 -12.19 28.38
N ILE A 26 11.28 -11.58 27.51
CA ILE A 26 10.57 -12.30 26.44
C ILE A 26 11.56 -12.86 25.40
N ILE A 27 12.60 -12.09 25.05
CA ILE A 27 13.67 -12.54 24.16
C ILE A 27 14.43 -13.71 24.79
N GLY A 28 14.73 -13.65 26.09
CA GLY A 28 15.33 -14.76 26.84
C GLY A 28 14.48 -16.04 26.75
N GLN A 29 13.17 -15.95 26.99
CA GLN A 29 12.23 -17.07 26.84
C GLN A 29 12.25 -17.66 25.42
N ALA A 30 12.32 -16.82 24.39
CA ALA A 30 12.39 -17.25 23.00
C ALA A 30 13.73 -17.93 22.67
N LYS A 31 14.86 -17.41 23.15
CA LYS A 31 16.19 -18.04 23.00
C LYS A 31 16.24 -19.44 23.64
N GLU A 32 15.72 -19.56 24.87
CA GLU A 32 15.62 -20.87 25.54
C GLU A 32 14.78 -21.86 24.74
N GLN A 33 13.67 -21.40 24.15
CA GLN A 33 12.84 -22.25 23.31
C GLN A 33 13.58 -22.70 22.04
N MET A 34 14.26 -21.78 21.35
CA MET A 34 15.02 -22.11 20.13
C MET A 34 16.13 -23.13 20.43
N CYS A 35 16.84 -22.96 21.55
CA CYS A 35 17.83 -23.92 22.02
C CYS A 35 17.23 -25.32 22.26
N ARG A 36 16.06 -25.41 22.90
CA ARG A 36 15.34 -26.69 23.10
C ARG A 36 14.91 -27.35 21.78
N LEU A 37 14.66 -26.56 20.75
CA LEU A 37 14.26 -27.02 19.42
C LEU A 37 15.46 -27.27 18.48
N ASN A 38 16.70 -27.18 18.98
CA ASN A 38 17.93 -27.22 18.18
C ASN A 38 17.93 -26.22 17.01
N SER A 39 17.23 -25.10 17.16
CA SER A 39 17.20 -24.03 16.17
C SER A 39 18.30 -23.02 16.48
N HIS A 40 19.14 -22.73 15.50
CA HIS A 40 20.26 -21.79 15.61
C HIS A 40 19.92 -20.39 15.07
N GLN A 41 18.63 -20.03 14.98
CA GLN A 41 18.23 -18.73 14.43
C GLN A 41 18.61 -17.57 15.36
N TRP A 42 18.42 -17.74 16.68
CA TRP A 42 18.94 -16.86 17.73
C TRP A 42 19.87 -17.64 18.64
N ASP A 43 20.91 -16.99 19.12
CA ASP A 43 21.94 -17.57 19.96
C ASP A 43 22.20 -16.71 21.20
N GLU A 44 23.24 -17.06 21.98
CA GLU A 44 23.60 -16.30 23.17
C GLU A 44 23.95 -14.84 22.85
N SER A 45 24.52 -14.57 21.68
CA SER A 45 24.97 -13.24 21.24
C SER A 45 23.90 -12.41 20.53
N TYR A 46 22.85 -13.02 19.98
CA TYR A 46 21.82 -12.33 19.19
C TYR A 46 20.40 -12.87 19.42
N PRO A 47 19.37 -12.00 19.61
CA PRO A 47 19.47 -10.54 19.76
C PRO A 47 20.15 -10.14 21.08
N ALA A 48 20.94 -9.06 21.06
CA ALA A 48 21.55 -8.47 22.24
C ALA A 48 20.68 -7.32 22.78
N LEU A 49 20.94 -6.89 24.03
CA LEU A 49 20.19 -5.78 24.65
C LEU A 49 20.37 -4.49 23.85
N GLU A 50 21.57 -4.25 23.34
CA GLU A 50 21.93 -3.11 22.49
C GLU A 50 21.16 -3.13 21.17
N THR A 51 20.84 -4.32 20.64
CA THR A 51 20.00 -4.45 19.43
C THR A 51 18.58 -3.99 19.70
N ILE A 52 18.01 -4.39 20.84
CA ILE A 52 16.65 -4.01 21.25
C ILE A 52 16.56 -2.51 21.52
N ASP A 53 17.57 -1.94 22.20
CA ASP A 53 17.67 -0.50 22.43
C ASP A 53 17.72 0.28 21.10
N GLN A 54 18.49 -0.20 20.12
CA GLN A 54 18.53 0.40 18.78
C GLN A 54 17.20 0.29 18.02
N ASP A 55 16.51 -0.85 18.12
CA ASP A 55 15.19 -1.06 17.51
C ASP A 55 14.15 -0.04 18.03
N ILE A 56 14.22 0.28 19.33
CA ILE A 56 13.35 1.28 19.98
C ILE A 56 13.73 2.69 19.52
N LYS A 57 15.03 3.04 19.54
CA LYS A 57 15.52 4.36 19.14
C LYS A 57 15.24 4.70 17.68
N THR A 58 15.31 3.71 16.79
CA THR A 58 14.94 3.86 15.37
C THR A 58 13.43 3.88 15.14
N GLY A 59 12.63 3.59 16.17
CA GLY A 59 11.17 3.60 16.11
C GLY A 59 10.58 2.42 15.33
N ASN A 60 11.35 1.34 15.19
CA ASN A 60 10.99 0.11 14.47
C ASN A 60 10.51 -1.02 15.41
N GLY A 61 10.78 -0.92 16.72
CA GLY A 61 10.28 -1.85 17.73
C GLY A 61 8.79 -1.62 18.07
N TYR A 62 8.02 -2.71 18.13
CA TYR A 62 6.60 -2.72 18.49
C TYR A 62 6.30 -3.78 19.54
N VAL A 63 5.30 -3.50 20.37
CA VAL A 63 4.86 -4.40 21.44
C VAL A 63 3.35 -4.62 21.41
N PHE A 64 2.94 -5.78 21.91
CA PHE A 64 1.60 -5.93 22.48
C PHE A 64 1.66 -5.78 23.99
N CYS A 65 0.74 -5.00 24.54
CA CYS A 65 0.51 -4.87 25.97
C CYS A 65 -0.85 -5.48 26.34
N LYS A 66 -0.90 -6.23 27.44
CA LYS A 66 -2.14 -6.63 28.11
C LYS A 66 -2.09 -6.08 29.53
N GLU A 67 -3.10 -5.30 29.93
CA GLU A 67 -3.15 -4.68 31.27
C GLU A 67 -1.83 -3.95 31.61
N ASN A 68 -1.31 -3.15 30.67
CA ASN A 68 -0.01 -2.44 30.74
C ASN A 68 1.25 -3.31 30.84
N LYS A 69 1.15 -4.64 30.79
CA LYS A 69 2.32 -5.53 30.72
C LYS A 69 2.62 -5.92 29.28
N VAL A 70 3.87 -5.78 28.84
CA VAL A 70 4.32 -6.28 27.54
C VAL A 70 4.26 -7.80 27.49
N VAL A 71 3.61 -8.32 26.45
CA VAL A 71 3.37 -9.75 26.21
C VAL A 71 3.90 -10.25 24.87
N ALA A 72 4.26 -9.35 23.96
CA ALA A 72 4.94 -9.67 22.73
C ALA A 72 5.81 -8.50 22.28
N TYR A 73 6.87 -8.82 21.55
CA TYR A 73 7.78 -7.87 20.93
C TYR A 73 8.07 -8.30 19.50
N GLY A 74 8.24 -7.35 18.60
CA GLY A 74 8.75 -7.59 17.25
C GLY A 74 9.17 -6.29 16.60
N VAL A 75 9.93 -6.40 15.53
CA VAL A 75 10.46 -5.26 14.78
C VAL A 75 9.79 -5.24 13.41
N ILE A 76 9.23 -4.10 13.03
CA ILE A 76 8.73 -3.87 11.67
C ILE A 76 9.73 -2.96 10.99
N SER A 77 10.44 -3.50 10.01
CA SER A 77 11.46 -2.79 9.24
C SER A 77 10.98 -2.54 7.81
N PHE A 78 11.41 -1.41 7.26
CA PHE A 78 11.25 -1.04 5.84
C PHE A 78 12.60 -0.85 5.15
N ASP A 79 13.68 -1.17 5.85
CA ASP A 79 15.04 -1.14 5.31
C ASP A 79 15.26 -2.36 4.41
N GLU A 80 16.11 -2.19 3.39
CA GLU A 80 16.51 -3.32 2.54
C GLU A 80 17.28 -4.38 3.35
N GLU A 81 16.92 -5.64 3.16
CA GLU A 81 17.68 -6.77 3.67
C GLU A 81 18.70 -7.21 2.61
N PRO A 82 20.03 -7.11 2.86
CA PRO A 82 21.04 -7.42 1.85
C PRO A 82 20.92 -8.82 1.25
N VAL A 83 20.49 -9.83 2.04
CA VAL A 83 20.31 -11.20 1.54
C VAL A 83 19.10 -11.37 0.62
N TYR A 84 18.21 -10.37 0.52
CA TYR A 84 17.06 -10.41 -0.39
C TYR A 84 17.40 -9.89 -1.79
N LYS A 85 18.60 -9.33 -2.01
CA LYS A 85 19.03 -8.82 -3.32
C LYS A 85 19.26 -9.92 -4.35
N GLU A 86 19.75 -11.06 -3.89
CA GLU A 86 20.04 -12.23 -4.71
C GLU A 86 19.45 -13.46 -4.02
N ILE A 87 18.33 -13.96 -4.54
CA ILE A 87 17.64 -15.14 -4.02
C ILE A 87 17.66 -16.26 -5.07
N ASP A 88 17.65 -17.51 -4.64
CA ASP A 88 17.37 -18.64 -5.53
C ASP A 88 15.85 -18.74 -5.73
N GLY A 89 15.36 -17.98 -6.72
CA GLY A 89 13.95 -17.76 -6.97
C GLY A 89 13.72 -16.37 -7.56
N LYS A 90 12.54 -15.79 -7.32
CA LYS A 90 12.23 -14.44 -7.78
C LYS A 90 11.15 -13.79 -6.92
N TRP A 91 11.39 -12.54 -6.51
CA TRP A 91 10.33 -11.69 -5.97
C TRP A 91 9.33 -11.29 -7.07
N THR A 92 8.11 -10.95 -6.67
CA THR A 92 7.05 -10.55 -7.61
C THR A 92 7.40 -9.26 -8.34
N ASN A 93 8.05 -8.33 -7.64
CA ASN A 93 8.48 -7.02 -8.14
C ASN A 93 9.66 -6.49 -7.30
N GLU A 94 10.27 -5.37 -7.71
CA GLU A 94 11.38 -4.71 -6.99
C GLU A 94 10.91 -3.44 -6.25
N LEU A 95 9.64 -3.40 -5.84
CA LEU A 95 9.09 -2.27 -5.07
C LEU A 95 9.49 -2.35 -3.59
N PRO A 96 9.41 -1.22 -2.87
CA PRO A 96 9.60 -1.21 -1.42
C PRO A 96 8.75 -2.28 -0.73
N TYR A 97 9.31 -2.88 0.31
CA TYR A 97 8.68 -3.95 1.08
C TYR A 97 8.91 -3.73 2.57
N MET A 98 8.12 -4.41 3.39
CA MET A 98 8.36 -4.51 4.82
C MET A 98 8.82 -5.92 5.20
N ILE A 99 9.54 -6.01 6.31
CA ILE A 99 9.91 -7.26 6.97
C ILE A 99 9.51 -7.18 8.45
N VAL A 100 9.16 -8.33 9.04
CA VAL A 100 9.08 -8.49 10.48
C VAL A 100 10.27 -9.30 10.99
N HIS A 101 11.10 -8.68 11.83
CA HIS A 101 12.20 -9.34 12.52
C HIS A 101 11.89 -9.53 14.00
N ARG A 102 12.64 -10.43 14.65
CA ARG A 102 12.71 -10.54 16.12
C ARG A 102 11.36 -10.71 16.81
N LEU A 103 10.39 -11.36 16.14
CA LEU A 103 9.06 -11.59 16.70
C LEU A 103 9.11 -12.64 17.82
N ALA A 104 8.87 -12.21 19.06
CA ALA A 104 8.85 -13.05 20.25
C ALA A 104 7.57 -12.83 21.06
N ILE A 105 6.98 -13.94 21.53
CA ILE A 105 5.78 -13.95 22.36
C ILE A 105 6.14 -14.50 23.74
N ALA A 106 5.70 -13.82 24.80
CA ALA A 106 5.88 -14.27 26.17
C ALA A 106 5.33 -15.70 26.36
N ASP A 107 6.02 -16.54 27.12
CA ASP A 107 5.65 -17.95 27.34
C ASP A 107 4.21 -18.11 27.84
N GLU A 108 3.81 -17.27 28.79
CA GLU A 108 2.46 -17.25 29.36
C GLU A 108 1.34 -16.92 28.34
N MET A 109 1.71 -16.43 27.16
CA MET A 109 0.81 -15.93 26.12
C MET A 109 0.93 -16.70 24.79
N LYS A 110 1.75 -17.75 24.75
CA LYS A 110 1.92 -18.62 23.56
C LYS A 110 0.63 -19.36 23.23
N ARG A 111 0.49 -19.73 21.94
CA ARG A 111 -0.66 -20.48 21.38
C ARG A 111 -2.02 -19.77 21.48
N GLN A 112 -2.03 -18.47 21.76
CA GLN A 112 -3.24 -17.63 21.79
C GLN A 112 -3.42 -16.77 20.52
N GLY A 113 -2.69 -17.08 19.44
CA GLY A 113 -2.79 -16.38 18.16
C GLY A 113 -2.10 -15.01 18.11
N ILE A 114 -1.29 -14.65 19.10
CA ILE A 114 -0.68 -13.31 19.20
C ILE A 114 0.30 -13.02 18.07
N ALA A 115 1.12 -14.00 17.66
CA ALA A 115 2.02 -13.81 16.51
C ALA A 115 1.25 -13.48 15.22
N LYS A 116 0.15 -14.20 14.96
CA LYS A 116 -0.74 -13.90 13.82
C LYS A 116 -1.31 -12.49 13.92
N ARG A 117 -1.77 -12.08 15.10
CA ARG A 117 -2.27 -10.73 15.31
C ARG A 117 -1.17 -9.68 15.10
N PHE A 118 0.07 -9.95 15.51
CA PHE A 118 1.20 -9.05 15.31
C PHE A 118 1.46 -8.83 13.82
N MET A 119 1.50 -9.91 13.03
CA MET A 119 1.66 -9.81 11.58
C MET A 119 0.53 -9.00 10.93
N LEU A 120 -0.71 -9.18 11.37
CA LEU A 120 -1.85 -8.39 10.88
C LEU A 120 -1.78 -6.91 11.28
N GLU A 121 -1.28 -6.58 12.47
CA GLU A 121 -1.03 -5.18 12.85
C GLU A 121 0.14 -4.59 12.04
N ALA A 122 1.18 -5.37 11.76
CA ALA A 122 2.28 -4.97 10.88
C ALA A 122 1.77 -4.60 9.49
N GLU A 123 0.84 -5.38 8.92
CA GLU A 123 0.20 -5.01 7.65
C GLU A 123 -0.50 -3.64 7.72
N LYS A 124 -1.15 -3.30 8.84
CA LYS A 124 -1.76 -1.96 9.01
C LYS A 124 -0.71 -0.86 9.10
N VAL A 125 0.44 -1.12 9.71
CA VAL A 125 1.57 -0.18 9.72
C VAL A 125 2.07 0.04 8.28
N SER A 126 2.22 -1.04 7.51
CA SER A 126 2.64 -0.98 6.09
C SER A 126 1.68 -0.18 5.21
N ARG A 127 0.36 -0.44 5.33
CA ARG A 127 -0.67 0.27 4.57
C ARG A 127 -0.61 1.79 4.79
N ARG A 128 -0.37 2.23 6.03
CA ARG A 128 -0.23 3.67 6.34
C ARG A 128 1.01 4.30 5.74
N LYS A 129 2.04 3.52 5.42
CA LYS A 129 3.26 3.95 4.73
C LYS A 129 3.17 3.84 3.20
N GLY A 130 2.05 3.35 2.66
CA GLY A 130 1.91 3.12 1.21
C GLY A 130 2.86 2.06 0.66
N ILE A 131 3.28 1.12 1.51
CA ILE A 131 4.14 -0.01 1.16
C ILE A 131 3.30 -1.28 1.21
N TYR A 132 3.25 -2.00 0.08
CA TYR A 132 2.29 -3.09 -0.11
C TYR A 132 2.95 -4.46 -0.24
N ASN A 133 4.28 -4.57 -0.34
CA ASN A 133 4.95 -5.86 -0.29
C ASN A 133 5.34 -6.22 1.14
N PHE A 134 5.10 -7.48 1.52
CA PHE A 134 5.54 -8.06 2.77
C PHE A 134 6.43 -9.27 2.48
N ARG A 135 7.71 -9.20 2.84
CA ARG A 135 8.66 -10.30 2.69
C ARG A 135 9.03 -10.92 4.03
N VAL A 136 9.18 -12.23 4.04
CA VAL A 136 9.55 -13.00 5.23
C VAL A 136 10.42 -14.18 4.82
N ASP A 137 11.47 -14.47 5.59
CA ASP A 137 12.23 -15.73 5.50
C ASP A 137 12.17 -16.52 6.82
N THR A 138 12.28 -17.84 6.70
CA THR A 138 12.40 -18.73 7.87
C THR A 138 13.13 -20.03 7.54
N ASN A 139 13.75 -20.66 8.54
CA ASN A 139 14.37 -21.97 8.39
C ASN A 139 13.35 -23.07 8.01
N TYR A 140 13.83 -24.13 7.37
CA TYR A 140 13.03 -25.27 6.90
C TYR A 140 12.33 -26.05 8.00
N ASP A 141 12.93 -26.10 9.20
CA ASP A 141 12.48 -26.84 10.36
C ASP A 141 11.61 -26.00 11.32
N ASN A 142 11.38 -24.72 11.02
CA ASN A 142 10.52 -23.85 11.80
C ASN A 142 9.03 -24.06 11.43
N GLU A 143 8.50 -25.25 11.75
CA GLU A 143 7.12 -25.65 11.42
C GLU A 143 6.10 -24.62 11.92
N TYR A 144 6.31 -24.05 13.11
CA TYR A 144 5.43 -23.01 13.65
C TYR A 144 5.35 -21.78 12.75
N MET A 145 6.49 -21.24 12.31
CA MET A 145 6.53 -20.07 11.43
C MET A 145 5.98 -20.41 10.04
N LEU A 146 6.30 -21.58 9.51
CA LEU A 146 5.76 -22.04 8.22
C LEU A 146 4.23 -22.12 8.24
N HIS A 147 3.64 -22.68 9.31
CA HIS A 147 2.18 -22.69 9.49
C HIS A 147 1.60 -21.27 9.66
N LEU A 148 2.31 -20.37 10.33
CA LEU A 148 1.87 -18.98 10.48
C LEU A 148 1.82 -18.26 9.12
N ILE A 149 2.89 -18.36 8.33
CA ILE A 149 3.06 -17.81 6.98
C ILE A 149 1.94 -18.32 6.06
N ASP A 150 1.73 -19.63 6.01
CA ASP A 150 0.66 -20.27 5.24
C ASP A 150 -0.73 -19.74 5.66
N SER A 151 -1.01 -19.68 6.97
CA SER A 151 -2.30 -19.18 7.48
C SER A 151 -2.57 -17.70 7.20
N LEU A 152 -1.54 -16.94 6.80
CA LEU A 152 -1.60 -15.53 6.45
C LEU A 152 -1.65 -15.31 4.93
N GLY A 153 -1.54 -16.37 4.12
CA GLY A 153 -1.64 -16.32 2.66
C GLY A 153 -0.39 -15.74 2.00
N PHE A 154 0.78 -16.01 2.56
CA PHE A 154 2.05 -15.75 1.88
C PHE A 154 2.32 -16.83 0.83
N GLU A 155 2.99 -16.43 -0.23
CA GLU A 155 3.40 -17.29 -1.34
C GLU A 155 4.91 -17.54 -1.27
N TYR A 156 5.34 -18.75 -1.60
CA TYR A 156 6.75 -19.11 -1.65
C TYR A 156 7.41 -18.51 -2.88
N THR A 157 8.50 -17.77 -2.70
CA THR A 157 9.21 -17.06 -3.79
C THR A 157 10.61 -17.59 -4.07
N GLY A 158 11.14 -18.47 -3.22
CA GLY A 158 12.47 -19.04 -3.39
C GLY A 158 13.22 -19.23 -2.08
N GLU A 159 14.55 -19.15 -2.16
CA GLU A 159 15.45 -19.37 -1.03
C GLU A 159 16.44 -18.21 -0.88
N VAL A 160 16.69 -17.80 0.37
CA VAL A 160 17.70 -16.80 0.73
C VAL A 160 18.89 -17.47 1.41
N CYS A 161 20.10 -17.09 1.02
CA CYS A 161 21.33 -17.68 1.53
C CYS A 161 22.05 -16.73 2.48
N TYR A 162 22.05 -17.04 3.77
CA TYR A 162 22.86 -16.34 4.75
C TYR A 162 24.30 -16.88 4.76
N ARG A 163 25.25 -16.07 5.26
CA ARG A 163 26.66 -16.48 5.40
C ARG A 163 26.76 -17.80 6.19
N GLY A 164 27.66 -18.68 5.75
CA GLY A 164 27.84 -20.01 6.36
C GLY A 164 26.92 -21.09 5.81
N ASN A 165 26.34 -20.88 4.61
CA ASN A 165 25.46 -21.85 3.93
C ASN A 165 24.15 -22.11 4.68
N ASN A 166 23.65 -21.10 5.40
CA ASN A 166 22.38 -21.17 6.11
C ASN A 166 21.27 -20.69 5.18
N THR A 167 20.70 -21.64 4.44
CA THR A 167 19.61 -21.39 3.50
C THR A 167 18.27 -21.38 4.21
N ARG A 168 17.41 -20.42 3.84
CA ARG A 168 16.05 -20.27 4.37
C ARG A 168 15.04 -20.14 3.26
N LYS A 169 13.81 -20.61 3.52
CA LYS A 169 12.68 -20.41 2.62
C LYS A 169 12.24 -18.95 2.68
N ALA A 170 12.07 -18.33 1.52
CA ALA A 170 11.61 -16.97 1.34
C ALA A 170 10.15 -16.96 0.85
N PHE A 171 9.39 -16.01 1.38
CA PHE A 171 7.97 -15.84 1.08
C PHE A 171 7.62 -14.38 0.89
N GLU A 172 6.63 -14.11 0.07
CA GLU A 172 6.09 -12.77 -0.18
C GLU A 172 4.57 -12.77 -0.09
N LYS A 173 4.02 -11.62 0.31
CA LYS A 173 2.59 -11.36 0.28
C LYS A 173 2.35 -9.92 -0.15
N CYS A 174 1.43 -9.72 -1.09
CA CYS A 174 0.90 -8.40 -1.35
C CYS A 174 -0.20 -8.04 -0.34
N ILE A 175 -0.06 -6.85 0.26
CA ILE A 175 -0.96 -6.27 1.23
C ILE A 175 -1.95 -5.37 0.49
N TYR A 176 -3.22 -5.74 0.54
CA TYR A 176 -4.27 -4.94 -0.06
C TYR A 176 -4.38 -3.53 0.59
N PRO A 177 -4.44 -2.43 -0.20
CA PRO A 177 -4.49 -1.07 0.33
C PRO A 177 -5.76 -0.72 1.14
N HIS A 178 -5.76 0.47 1.74
CA HIS A 178 -6.96 1.01 2.37
C HIS A 178 -8.04 1.35 1.33
N VAL A 179 -9.26 0.96 1.65
CA VAL A 179 -10.45 1.18 0.84
C VAL A 179 -11.27 2.30 1.47
N SER A 180 -11.54 3.35 0.68
CA SER A 180 -12.31 4.52 1.09
C SER A 180 -13.64 4.58 0.35
N SER A 181 -14.72 4.79 1.11
CA SER A 181 -16.00 5.20 0.54
C SER A 181 -15.97 6.70 0.23
N PHE A 182 -16.58 7.09 -0.89
CA PHE A 182 -16.68 8.49 -1.31
C PHE A 182 -18.13 8.95 -1.49
N GLY A 183 -19.06 8.37 -0.72
CA GLY A 183 -20.45 8.84 -0.66
C GLY A 183 -21.36 8.31 -1.79
N VAL A 184 -20.95 7.26 -2.50
CA VAL A 184 -21.79 6.53 -3.45
C VAL A 184 -21.97 5.09 -2.95
N PRO A 185 -23.21 4.66 -2.60
CA PRO A 185 -23.44 3.34 -2.02
C PRO A 185 -22.92 2.20 -2.89
N GLY A 186 -22.13 1.31 -2.28
CA GLY A 186 -21.54 0.14 -2.94
C GLY A 186 -20.31 0.43 -3.81
N TYR A 187 -19.86 1.69 -3.86
CA TYR A 187 -18.63 2.06 -4.57
C TYR A 187 -17.55 2.53 -3.60
N THR A 188 -16.32 2.16 -3.91
CA THR A 188 -15.13 2.47 -3.12
C THR A 188 -13.96 2.84 -4.01
N ILE A 189 -12.96 3.51 -3.44
CA ILE A 189 -11.67 3.70 -4.07
C ILE A 189 -10.56 3.11 -3.21
N ARG A 190 -9.49 2.67 -3.84
CA ARG A 190 -8.23 2.29 -3.20
C ARG A 190 -7.08 2.53 -4.16
N GLU A 191 -5.87 2.67 -3.65
CA GLU A 191 -4.69 2.76 -4.50
C GLU A 191 -4.52 1.48 -5.34
N ALA A 192 -4.05 1.65 -6.58
CA ALA A 192 -3.64 0.56 -7.44
C ALA A 192 -2.28 0.01 -6.97
N ILE A 193 -2.18 -1.31 -6.90
CA ILE A 193 -0.95 -2.05 -6.57
C ILE A 193 -0.42 -2.78 -7.80
N TYR A 194 0.82 -3.27 -7.73
CA TYR A 194 1.49 -3.95 -8.84
C TYR A 194 0.63 -5.08 -9.46
N GLU A 195 -0.07 -5.84 -8.60
CA GLU A 195 -0.92 -6.97 -8.96
C GLU A 195 -2.20 -6.54 -9.69
N ASP A 196 -2.58 -5.26 -9.64
CA ASP A 196 -3.75 -4.76 -10.38
C ASP A 196 -3.48 -4.53 -11.86
N ALA A 197 -2.22 -4.62 -12.31
CA ALA A 197 -1.86 -4.35 -13.69
C ALA A 197 -2.68 -5.15 -14.70
N GLU A 198 -2.91 -6.44 -14.42
CA GLU A 198 -3.72 -7.30 -15.29
C GLU A 198 -5.18 -6.86 -15.35
N VAL A 199 -5.81 -6.56 -14.20
CA VAL A 199 -7.22 -6.17 -14.18
C VAL A 199 -7.43 -4.79 -14.82
N ILE A 200 -6.48 -3.87 -14.63
CA ILE A 200 -6.49 -2.55 -15.27
C ILE A 200 -6.31 -2.68 -16.78
N TYR A 201 -5.28 -3.41 -17.22
CA TYR A 201 -5.01 -3.64 -18.64
C TYR A 201 -6.22 -4.26 -19.34
N ASN A 202 -6.78 -5.34 -18.77
CA ASN A 202 -7.93 -6.03 -19.35
C ASN A 202 -9.18 -5.13 -19.42
N ALA A 203 -9.40 -4.25 -18.44
CA ALA A 203 -10.50 -3.29 -18.46
C ALA A 203 -10.33 -2.24 -19.57
N ILE A 204 -9.12 -1.73 -19.74
CA ILE A 204 -8.77 -0.78 -20.81
C ILE A 204 -8.88 -1.45 -22.18
N ASP A 205 -8.27 -2.62 -22.35
CA ASP A 205 -8.19 -3.32 -23.64
C ASP A 205 -9.58 -3.71 -24.16
N LYS A 206 -10.45 -4.20 -23.28
CA LYS A 206 -11.84 -4.53 -23.62
C LYS A 206 -12.67 -3.31 -24.05
N ASN A 207 -12.31 -2.11 -23.59
CA ASN A 207 -13.05 -0.87 -23.85
C ASN A 207 -12.22 0.15 -24.64
N ARG A 208 -11.19 -0.33 -25.33
CA ARG A 208 -10.14 0.50 -25.93
C ARG A 208 -10.69 1.52 -26.90
N ASP A 209 -11.60 1.10 -27.78
CA ASP A 209 -12.23 1.95 -28.80
C ASP A 209 -13.03 3.12 -28.19
N ASP A 210 -13.68 2.89 -27.06
CA ASP A 210 -14.44 3.93 -26.36
C ASP A 210 -13.49 4.87 -25.59
N LEU A 211 -12.54 4.31 -24.84
CA LEU A 211 -11.62 5.07 -23.99
C LEU A 211 -10.65 5.95 -24.81
N ARG A 212 -10.14 5.46 -25.94
CA ARG A 212 -9.17 6.19 -26.78
C ARG A 212 -9.71 7.51 -27.34
N THR A 213 -11.04 7.68 -27.38
CA THR A 213 -11.68 8.91 -27.85
C THR A 213 -11.13 10.16 -27.14
N TRP A 214 -10.86 10.04 -25.83
CA TRP A 214 -10.42 11.16 -24.99
C TRP A 214 -9.14 10.89 -24.21
N LEU A 215 -8.57 9.68 -24.30
CA LEU A 215 -7.42 9.25 -23.51
C LEU A 215 -6.31 8.75 -24.44
N PRO A 216 -5.42 9.63 -24.92
CA PRO A 216 -4.37 9.27 -25.88
C PRO A 216 -3.41 8.18 -25.39
N PHE A 217 -3.18 8.09 -24.08
CA PHE A 217 -2.30 7.07 -23.49
C PHE A 217 -2.80 5.63 -23.73
N VAL A 218 -4.11 5.44 -23.97
CA VAL A 218 -4.72 4.11 -24.14
C VAL A 218 -3.97 3.30 -25.19
N ASP A 219 -3.65 3.89 -26.34
CA ASP A 219 -2.98 3.16 -27.44
C ASP A 219 -1.48 2.96 -27.22
N SER A 220 -0.88 3.66 -26.24
CA SER A 220 0.48 3.38 -25.78
C SER A 220 0.57 2.17 -24.86
N LEU A 221 -0.53 1.85 -24.15
CA LEU A 221 -0.64 0.69 -23.27
C LEU A 221 -0.96 -0.58 -24.07
N LYS A 222 0.05 -1.41 -24.36
CA LYS A 222 -0.03 -2.55 -25.30
C LYS A 222 0.01 -3.91 -24.62
N SER A 223 0.38 -3.96 -23.36
CA SER A 223 0.52 -5.20 -22.61
C SER A 223 0.34 -4.99 -21.11
N ILE A 224 0.12 -6.09 -20.38
CA ILE A 224 0.15 -6.10 -18.91
C ILE A 224 1.51 -5.61 -18.39
N ALA A 225 2.61 -5.92 -19.08
CA ALA A 225 3.96 -5.50 -18.69
C ALA A 225 4.15 -3.97 -18.76
N ASP A 226 3.46 -3.28 -19.68
CA ASP A 226 3.48 -1.82 -19.75
C ASP A 226 2.79 -1.21 -18.51
N GLU A 227 1.64 -1.76 -18.11
CA GLU A 227 0.92 -1.31 -16.91
C GLU A 227 1.72 -1.65 -15.63
N GLN A 228 2.33 -2.83 -15.56
CA GLN A 228 3.22 -3.21 -14.46
C GLN A 228 4.40 -2.22 -14.34
N SER A 229 5.01 -1.84 -15.46
CA SER A 229 6.12 -0.88 -15.47
C SER A 229 5.68 0.50 -15.00
N PHE A 230 4.49 0.94 -15.40
CA PHE A 230 3.91 2.20 -14.95
C PHE A 230 3.60 2.18 -13.45
N LEU A 231 2.87 1.18 -12.96
CA LEU A 231 2.55 1.03 -11.53
C LEU A 231 3.83 0.87 -10.71
N GLU A 232 4.82 0.14 -11.20
CA GLU A 232 6.11 0.02 -10.53
C GLU A 232 6.80 1.39 -10.40
N SER A 233 6.83 2.18 -11.48
CA SER A 233 7.43 3.52 -11.44
C SER A 233 6.74 4.45 -10.44
N SER A 234 5.41 4.38 -10.34
CA SER A 234 4.62 5.16 -9.38
C SER A 234 4.86 4.67 -7.94
N LEU A 235 4.80 3.36 -7.71
CA LEU A 235 4.93 2.74 -6.39
C LEU A 235 6.36 2.84 -5.82
N LYS A 236 7.40 3.08 -6.64
CA LYS A 236 8.75 3.42 -6.16
C LYS A 236 8.85 4.81 -5.56
N VAL A 237 7.97 5.73 -5.92
CA VAL A 237 7.93 7.08 -5.34
C VAL A 237 7.43 6.99 -3.90
N PRO A 238 8.06 7.70 -2.93
CA PRO A 238 7.57 7.79 -1.56
C PRO A 238 6.09 8.20 -1.51
N TYR A 239 5.31 7.57 -0.62
CA TYR A 239 3.85 7.69 -0.59
C TYR A 239 3.34 9.13 -0.42
N GLU A 240 4.08 9.94 0.34
CA GLU A 240 3.79 11.35 0.58
C GLU A 240 3.89 12.19 -0.69
N GLU A 241 4.81 11.83 -1.59
CA GLU A 241 5.15 12.55 -2.82
C GLU A 241 4.42 12.00 -4.05
N ARG A 242 4.09 10.69 -4.04
CA ARG A 242 3.50 9.94 -5.15
C ARG A 242 2.22 10.57 -5.70
N ASP A 243 2.14 10.57 -7.03
CA ASP A 243 0.92 10.77 -7.79
C ASP A 243 0.12 9.46 -7.82
N ILE A 244 -0.78 9.34 -6.85
CA ILE A 244 -1.51 8.09 -6.59
C ILE A 244 -2.58 7.86 -7.67
N VAL A 245 -2.57 6.66 -8.24
CA VAL A 245 -3.65 6.12 -9.08
C VAL A 245 -4.56 5.28 -8.21
N TYR A 246 -5.85 5.63 -8.17
CA TYR A 246 -6.87 4.89 -7.47
C TYR A 246 -7.74 4.09 -8.44
N ILE A 247 -8.07 2.86 -8.04
CA ILE A 247 -9.10 2.04 -8.68
C ILE A 247 -10.44 2.40 -8.07
N ILE A 248 -11.42 2.74 -8.90
CA ILE A 248 -12.83 2.83 -8.52
C ILE A 248 -13.41 1.43 -8.61
N GLU A 249 -13.94 0.92 -7.51
CA GLU A 249 -14.49 -0.43 -7.41
C GLU A 249 -15.96 -0.42 -7.04
N LYS A 250 -16.68 -1.43 -7.50
CA LYS A 250 -17.99 -1.82 -6.98
C LYS A 250 -17.90 -3.26 -6.48
N GLY A 251 -17.79 -3.44 -5.17
CA GLY A 251 -17.41 -4.74 -4.61
C GLY A 251 -15.98 -5.10 -5.04
N LYS A 252 -15.82 -6.12 -5.88
CA LYS A 252 -14.52 -6.53 -6.45
C LYS A 252 -14.36 -6.19 -7.94
N SER A 253 -15.34 -5.50 -8.53
CA SER A 253 -15.32 -5.18 -9.96
C SER A 253 -14.71 -3.80 -10.18
N ILE A 254 -13.69 -3.73 -11.02
CA ILE A 254 -13.14 -2.46 -11.53
C ILE A 254 -14.22 -1.70 -12.29
N CYS A 255 -14.36 -0.42 -11.97
CA CYS A 255 -15.30 0.50 -12.61
C CYS A 255 -14.59 1.58 -13.41
N GLY A 256 -13.36 1.92 -13.05
CA GLY A 256 -12.57 2.98 -13.65
C GLY A 256 -11.35 3.32 -12.81
N LEU A 257 -10.57 4.29 -13.26
CA LEU A 257 -9.47 4.86 -12.51
C LEU A 257 -9.71 6.34 -12.25
N ILE A 258 -9.17 6.82 -11.14
CA ILE A 258 -9.09 8.23 -10.80
C ILE A 258 -7.79 8.46 -10.05
N GLY A 259 -7.10 9.56 -10.26
CA GLY A 259 -5.83 9.78 -9.57
C GLY A 259 -5.30 11.18 -9.69
N PHE A 260 -4.22 11.42 -8.96
CA PHE A 260 -3.41 12.62 -9.12
C PHE A 260 -2.38 12.38 -10.22
N HIS A 261 -2.03 13.42 -10.96
CA HIS A 261 -0.90 13.41 -11.88
C HIS A 261 -0.34 14.82 -12.05
N PHE A 262 0.90 14.89 -12.55
CA PHE A 262 1.63 16.14 -12.77
C PHE A 262 1.67 17.05 -11.53
N SER A 263 1.83 16.46 -10.34
CA SER A 263 1.93 17.25 -9.12
C SER A 263 3.19 18.12 -9.11
N ASP A 264 2.99 19.38 -8.75
CA ASP A 264 4.02 20.39 -8.59
C ASP A 264 4.00 20.84 -7.13
N ARG A 265 4.83 20.14 -6.33
CA ARG A 265 4.91 20.32 -4.87
C ARG A 265 5.47 21.68 -4.49
N ALA A 266 6.39 22.23 -5.29
CA ALA A 266 6.95 23.55 -5.06
C ALA A 266 5.87 24.65 -5.11
N ASN A 267 4.87 24.48 -5.98
CA ASN A 267 3.75 25.40 -6.13
C ASN A 267 2.45 24.93 -5.46
N TYR A 268 2.49 23.85 -4.68
CA TYR A 268 1.33 23.28 -4.00
C TYR A 268 0.13 23.07 -4.95
N ARG A 269 0.38 22.48 -6.13
CA ARG A 269 -0.69 22.16 -7.09
C ARG A 269 -0.61 20.75 -7.65
N THR A 270 -1.75 20.22 -8.08
CA THR A 270 -1.88 18.90 -8.72
C THR A 270 -2.98 18.90 -9.78
N GLU A 271 -3.01 17.88 -10.63
CA GLU A 271 -4.09 17.61 -11.59
C GLU A 271 -4.82 16.32 -11.21
N ILE A 272 -6.14 16.30 -11.41
CA ILE A 272 -6.94 15.08 -11.28
C ILE A 272 -7.35 14.57 -12.66
N GLY A 273 -6.99 13.33 -12.93
CA GLY A 273 -7.38 12.58 -14.13
C GLY A 273 -8.31 11.42 -13.76
N TYR A 274 -9.21 11.06 -14.66
CA TYR A 274 -10.13 9.95 -14.45
C TYR A 274 -10.68 9.35 -15.74
N TRP A 275 -11.13 8.12 -15.64
CA TRP A 275 -12.00 7.49 -16.62
C TRP A 275 -12.90 6.46 -15.95
N LEU A 276 -14.00 6.13 -16.63
CA LEU A 276 -14.99 5.20 -16.10
C LEU A 276 -15.52 4.33 -17.23
N LEU A 277 -15.66 3.03 -16.99
CA LEU A 277 -16.21 2.09 -17.97
C LEU A 277 -17.65 2.47 -18.35
N PRO A 278 -18.06 2.26 -19.61
CA PRO A 278 -19.36 2.70 -20.14
C PRO A 278 -20.56 2.36 -19.25
N GLU A 279 -20.64 1.15 -18.72
CA GLU A 279 -21.76 0.63 -17.92
C GLU A 279 -21.98 1.33 -16.58
N TYR A 280 -21.01 2.13 -16.13
CA TYR A 280 -21.05 2.85 -14.86
C TYR A 280 -21.18 4.37 -15.02
N ARG A 281 -21.21 4.89 -16.26
CA ARG A 281 -21.39 6.32 -16.55
C ARG A 281 -22.79 6.82 -16.18
N GLY A 282 -22.92 8.14 -16.03
CA GLY A 282 -24.21 8.81 -15.74
C GLY A 282 -24.73 8.64 -14.30
N LYS A 283 -23.96 8.01 -13.40
CA LYS A 283 -24.35 7.69 -12.01
C LYS A 283 -23.79 8.64 -10.95
N GLY A 284 -23.13 9.72 -11.37
CA GLY A 284 -22.47 10.68 -10.46
C GLY A 284 -21.21 10.17 -9.75
N ILE A 285 -20.73 8.97 -10.11
CA ILE A 285 -19.58 8.30 -9.47
C ILE A 285 -18.32 9.19 -9.54
N VAL A 286 -17.91 9.62 -10.75
CA VAL A 286 -16.73 10.48 -10.90
C VAL A 286 -16.90 11.79 -10.15
N THR A 287 -18.06 12.45 -10.23
CA THR A 287 -18.28 13.72 -9.54
C THR A 287 -18.04 13.59 -8.03
N ARG A 288 -18.54 12.51 -7.42
CA ARG A 288 -18.31 12.23 -5.99
C ARG A 288 -16.87 11.83 -5.69
N ALA A 289 -16.23 11.04 -6.56
CA ALA A 289 -14.84 10.65 -6.40
C ALA A 289 -13.88 11.85 -6.53
N VAL A 290 -14.08 12.74 -7.50
CA VAL A 290 -13.32 13.98 -7.67
C VAL A 290 -13.49 14.89 -6.45
N HIS A 291 -14.72 15.06 -5.94
CA HIS A 291 -14.94 15.81 -4.71
C HIS A 291 -14.13 15.22 -3.54
N HIS A 292 -14.16 13.90 -3.37
CA HIS A 292 -13.37 13.23 -2.34
C HIS A 292 -11.86 13.45 -2.53
N LEU A 293 -11.32 13.31 -3.75
CA LEU A 293 -9.92 13.61 -4.03
C LEU A 293 -9.57 15.09 -3.80
N CYS A 294 -10.51 16.03 -4.00
CA CYS A 294 -10.27 17.43 -3.64
C CYS A 294 -10.04 17.59 -2.14
N LEU A 295 -10.87 16.94 -1.30
CA LEU A 295 -10.67 16.95 0.14
C LEU A 295 -9.33 16.33 0.53
N LEU A 296 -8.99 15.16 -0.03
CA LEU A 296 -7.69 14.52 0.21
C LEU A 296 -6.51 15.43 -0.20
N ALA A 297 -6.58 16.04 -1.38
CA ALA A 297 -5.54 16.92 -1.88
C ALA A 297 -5.30 18.14 -0.98
N PHE A 298 -6.38 18.79 -0.53
CA PHE A 298 -6.29 20.01 0.26
C PHE A 298 -5.98 19.80 1.73
N PHE A 299 -6.56 18.76 2.35
CA PHE A 299 -6.52 18.57 3.80
C PHE A 299 -5.51 17.51 4.24
N GLU A 300 -5.22 16.52 3.41
CA GLU A 300 -4.24 15.46 3.73
C GLU A 300 -2.91 15.66 3.00
N LYS A 301 -2.93 16.02 1.71
CA LYS A 301 -1.71 16.19 0.89
C LYS A 301 -1.17 17.63 0.84
N GLY A 302 -1.87 18.58 1.45
CA GLY A 302 -1.39 19.95 1.62
C GLY A 302 -1.30 20.79 0.34
N PHE A 303 -2.01 20.41 -0.73
CA PHE A 303 -2.12 21.23 -1.93
C PHE A 303 -2.97 22.48 -1.68
N ASN A 304 -2.79 23.50 -2.51
CA ASN A 304 -3.58 24.73 -2.54
C ASN A 304 -4.42 24.87 -3.81
N ARG A 305 -4.01 24.24 -4.92
CA ARG A 305 -4.71 24.30 -6.21
C ARG A 305 -4.84 22.92 -6.86
N ILE A 306 -6.01 22.65 -7.42
CA ILE A 306 -6.27 21.43 -8.20
C ILE A 306 -6.69 21.84 -9.62
N GLN A 307 -6.21 21.11 -10.61
CA GLN A 307 -6.58 21.25 -12.02
C GLN A 307 -7.37 20.06 -12.52
N ILE A 308 -8.25 20.30 -13.49
CA ILE A 308 -8.81 19.27 -14.36
C ILE A 308 -8.76 19.80 -15.80
N ARG A 309 -8.18 19.02 -16.70
CA ARG A 309 -8.14 19.30 -18.14
C ARG A 309 -9.17 18.44 -18.85
N CYS A 310 -9.95 19.02 -19.76
CA CYS A 310 -10.99 18.31 -20.49
C CYS A 310 -11.00 18.76 -21.95
N ALA A 311 -11.01 17.82 -22.89
CA ALA A 311 -11.26 18.16 -24.29
C ALA A 311 -12.59 18.92 -24.43
N VAL A 312 -12.62 19.97 -25.25
CA VAL A 312 -13.80 20.83 -25.42
C VAL A 312 -15.04 20.02 -25.83
N GLY A 313 -14.86 19.03 -26.71
CA GLY A 313 -15.94 18.14 -27.16
C GLY A 313 -16.44 17.14 -26.12
N ASN A 314 -15.72 16.93 -25.02
CA ASN A 314 -16.10 15.98 -23.97
C ASN A 314 -17.06 16.61 -22.96
N ALA A 315 -18.32 16.80 -23.36
CA ALA A 315 -19.34 17.44 -22.51
C ALA A 315 -19.52 16.75 -21.15
N ALA A 316 -19.41 15.41 -21.10
CA ALA A 316 -19.53 14.66 -19.87
C ALA A 316 -18.41 14.97 -18.86
N SER A 317 -17.16 15.06 -19.34
CA SER A 317 -16.00 15.42 -18.52
C SER A 317 -16.07 16.88 -18.08
N ASN A 318 -16.39 17.81 -18.98
CA ASN A 318 -16.54 19.23 -18.66
C ASN A 318 -17.62 19.50 -17.60
N ALA A 319 -18.70 18.73 -17.59
CA ALA A 319 -19.78 18.90 -16.62
C ALA A 319 -19.37 18.54 -15.17
N ILE A 320 -18.27 17.82 -14.97
CA ILE A 320 -17.79 17.43 -13.62
C ILE A 320 -17.18 18.62 -12.87
N PRO A 321 -16.11 19.30 -13.35
CA PRO A 321 -15.56 20.48 -12.69
C PRO A 321 -16.62 21.58 -12.54
N GLN A 322 -17.48 21.78 -13.55
CA GLN A 322 -18.58 22.76 -13.48
C GLN A 322 -19.55 22.51 -12.32
N ARG A 323 -19.98 21.25 -12.10
CA ARG A 323 -20.85 20.90 -10.96
C ARG A 323 -20.17 21.04 -9.60
N LEU A 324 -18.85 20.89 -9.56
CA LEU A 324 -18.05 20.99 -8.36
C LEU A 324 -17.58 22.42 -8.07
N GLY A 325 -17.99 23.40 -8.86
CA GLY A 325 -17.65 24.81 -8.65
C GLY A 325 -16.23 25.19 -9.06
N PHE A 326 -15.58 24.38 -9.90
CA PHE A 326 -14.30 24.78 -10.49
C PHE A 326 -14.51 25.96 -11.44
N THR A 327 -13.54 26.86 -11.48
CA THR A 327 -13.48 27.97 -12.42
C THR A 327 -12.82 27.52 -13.73
N GLN A 328 -13.43 27.81 -14.87
CA GLN A 328 -12.77 27.64 -16.17
C GLN A 328 -11.82 28.82 -16.39
N GLU A 329 -10.51 28.56 -16.37
CA GLU A 329 -9.48 29.61 -16.51
C GLU A 329 -9.20 29.94 -17.98
N GLY A 330 -9.41 28.99 -18.88
CA GLY A 330 -9.24 29.19 -20.31
C GLY A 330 -9.38 27.92 -21.14
N THR A 331 -9.10 28.07 -22.43
CA THR A 331 -9.05 26.96 -23.39
C THR A 331 -7.67 26.97 -24.06
N GLU A 332 -6.93 25.90 -23.84
CA GLU A 332 -5.66 25.63 -24.49
C GLU A 332 -5.96 25.16 -25.92
N ARG A 333 -5.54 25.97 -26.90
CA ARG A 333 -5.72 25.66 -28.33
C ARG A 333 -4.78 24.55 -28.75
N ASP A 334 -5.30 23.54 -29.44
CA ASP A 334 -4.54 22.36 -29.85
C ASP A 334 -3.79 21.70 -28.67
N GLY A 335 -4.42 21.66 -27.49
CA GLY A 335 -3.77 21.28 -26.23
C GLY A 335 -3.46 19.78 -26.07
N GLU A 336 -4.06 18.93 -26.90
CA GLU A 336 -3.80 17.48 -26.88
C GLU A 336 -3.88 16.89 -28.29
N LEU A 337 -2.91 16.03 -28.65
CA LEU A 337 -2.92 15.27 -29.90
C LEU A 337 -3.69 13.96 -29.70
N LEU A 338 -4.80 13.81 -30.40
CA LEU A 338 -5.57 12.57 -30.38
C LEU A 338 -4.94 11.53 -31.31
N ILE A 339 -5.28 10.25 -31.08
CA ILE A 339 -4.78 9.15 -31.92
C ILE A 339 -5.24 9.26 -33.39
N THR A 340 -6.32 10.00 -33.66
CA THR A 340 -6.76 10.32 -35.03
C THR A 340 -5.73 11.13 -35.81
N GLY A 341 -4.71 11.69 -35.14
CA GLY A 341 -3.72 12.60 -35.71
C GLY A 341 -4.19 14.06 -35.70
N GLU A 342 -5.37 14.33 -35.15
CA GLU A 342 -5.93 15.67 -35.01
C GLU A 342 -5.71 16.19 -33.59
N TYR A 343 -5.47 17.50 -33.47
CA TYR A 343 -5.42 18.16 -32.18
C TYR A 343 -6.84 18.51 -31.71
N THR A 344 -7.05 18.47 -30.40
CA THR A 344 -8.24 19.01 -29.76
C THR A 344 -7.89 20.13 -28.80
N ASP A 345 -8.74 21.15 -28.77
CA ASP A 345 -8.72 22.17 -27.73
C ASP A 345 -9.06 21.55 -26.37
N ILE A 346 -8.42 22.05 -25.31
CA ILE A 346 -8.56 21.58 -23.94
C ILE A 346 -9.06 22.72 -23.05
N ASN A 347 -10.23 22.56 -22.44
CA ASN A 347 -10.67 23.43 -21.36
C ASN A 347 -9.89 23.13 -20.08
N VAL A 348 -9.34 24.17 -19.48
CA VAL A 348 -8.60 24.10 -18.22
C VAL A 348 -9.47 24.63 -17.09
N TYR A 349 -9.75 23.77 -16.12
CA TYR A 349 -10.52 24.11 -14.93
C TYR A 349 -9.63 24.07 -13.69
N SER A 350 -9.89 24.96 -12.74
CA SER A 350 -9.19 24.98 -11.45
C SER A 350 -10.14 25.18 -10.28
N ILE A 351 -9.70 24.68 -9.12
CA ILE A 351 -10.29 25.05 -7.83
C ILE A 351 -9.18 25.25 -6.81
N LEU A 352 -9.38 26.23 -5.93
CA LEU A 352 -8.47 26.58 -4.85
C LEU A 352 -8.98 26.06 -3.51
N LYS A 353 -8.06 25.80 -2.58
CA LYS A 353 -8.40 25.32 -1.23
C LYS A 353 -9.44 26.19 -0.52
N LYS A 354 -9.39 27.51 -0.72
CA LYS A 354 -10.32 28.48 -0.11
C LYS A 354 -11.76 28.42 -0.68
N GLU A 355 -11.96 27.72 -1.79
CA GLU A 355 -13.24 27.66 -2.51
C GLU A 355 -14.03 26.39 -2.17
N ILE A 356 -13.41 25.43 -1.48
CA ILE A 356 -14.08 24.24 -0.97
C ILE A 356 -14.51 24.47 0.49
N ALA A 357 -15.75 24.14 0.82
CA ALA A 357 -16.18 24.04 2.21
C ALA A 357 -15.79 22.66 2.76
N GLU A 358 -15.37 22.61 4.03
CA GLU A 358 -15.11 21.35 4.77
C GLU A 358 -16.36 20.48 4.90
#